data_AF-A0A327QB25-F1
#
_entry.id   AF-A0A327QB25-F1
#
_cell.length_a   1.000
_cell.length_b   1.000
_cell.length_c   1.000
_cell.angle_alpha   90.00
_cell.angle_beta   90.00
_cell.angle_gamma   90.00
#
_symmetry.space_group_name_H-M   'P 1'
#
loop_
_entity.id
_entity.type
_entity.pdbx_description
1 polymer ?
#
loop_
_entity_poly.entity_id
_entity_poly.type
_entity_poly.pdbx_seq_one_letter_code
_entity_poly.pdbx_strand_id
1 'polypeptide(L)'
;MEKPLNPENSTQAMNTLSQILNKLRSKGYDNELKFSDHGRLQSSNDNSIYDPSDLTIIKTYRFEGDSDPSDSSVLYIMEDKKGNKGYVIDAYGAYTSHDETGFDEFIQKIPVEDREEQFIFGGL
;
A
#
# COMPACT_ATOMS: atom_id res chain seq x y z
N MET A 1 -6.59 -38.22 25.01
CA MET A 1 -7.73 -37.45 24.46
C MET A 1 -7.28 -36.03 24.37
N GLU A 2 -6.75 -35.64 23.22
CA GLU A 2 -6.34 -34.27 22.93
C GLU A 2 -7.55 -33.56 22.34
N LYS A 3 -7.85 -32.38 22.88
CA LYS A 3 -9.02 -31.56 22.54
C LYS A 3 -8.90 -31.12 21.06
N PRO A 4 -9.96 -31.21 20.23
CA PRO A 4 -9.85 -30.77 18.85
C PRO A 4 -9.60 -29.26 18.79
N LEU A 5 -8.65 -28.86 17.93
CA LEU A 5 -8.38 -27.46 17.59
C LEU A 5 -9.63 -26.85 16.96
N ASN A 6 -10.12 -25.74 17.52
CA ASN A 6 -11.22 -24.95 16.97
C ASN A 6 -10.81 -24.36 15.60
N PRO A 7 -11.56 -24.57 14.52
CA PRO A 7 -11.29 -23.95 13.22
C PRO A 7 -11.76 -22.47 13.12
N GLU A 8 -12.07 -21.81 14.24
CA GLU A 8 -12.71 -20.49 14.25
C GLU A 8 -11.74 -19.31 14.44
N ASN A 9 -10.42 -19.53 14.40
CA ASN A 9 -9.49 -18.45 14.09
C ASN A 9 -9.33 -18.38 12.59
N SER A 10 -10.31 -17.73 11.95
CA SER A 10 -10.30 -17.30 10.56
C SER A 10 -8.93 -16.77 10.21
N THR A 11 -8.14 -17.59 9.53
CA THR A 11 -6.81 -17.27 9.05
C THR A 11 -6.96 -16.08 8.11
N GLN A 12 -6.77 -14.86 8.60
CA GLN A 12 -6.29 -13.80 7.72
C GLN A 12 -4.97 -14.34 7.21
N ALA A 13 -4.97 -14.96 6.02
CA ALA A 13 -3.75 -15.31 5.35
C ALA A 13 -2.90 -14.04 5.35
N MET A 14 -1.76 -14.06 6.05
CA MET A 14 -0.82 -12.96 6.02
C MET A 14 -0.35 -12.89 4.57
N ASN A 15 -1.00 -12.04 3.79
CA ASN A 15 -0.56 -11.78 2.44
C ASN A 15 0.83 -11.16 2.58
N THR A 16 1.82 -11.69 1.88
CA THR A 16 3.12 -11.04 1.76
C THR A 16 2.98 -9.82 0.85
N LEU A 17 3.90 -8.85 0.96
CA LEU A 17 3.95 -7.70 0.05
C LEU A 17 3.90 -8.17 -1.41
N SER A 18 4.70 -9.17 -1.75
CA SER A 18 4.75 -9.80 -3.08
C SER A 18 3.40 -10.36 -3.53
N GLN A 19 2.60 -10.93 -2.63
CA GLN A 19 1.27 -11.43 -2.97
C GLN A 19 0.30 -10.29 -3.30
N ILE A 20 0.30 -9.22 -2.51
CA ILE A 20 -0.56 -8.05 -2.79
C ILE A 20 -0.16 -7.35 -4.08
N LEU A 21 1.15 -7.16 -4.33
CA LEU A 21 1.63 -6.57 -5.59
C LEU A 21 1.25 -7.42 -6.80
N ASN A 22 1.38 -8.75 -6.72
CA ASN A 22 0.92 -9.64 -7.79
C ASN A 22 -0.59 -9.54 -8.02
N LYS A 23 -1.39 -9.37 -6.95
CA LYS A 23 -2.85 -9.19 -7.05
C LYS A 23 -3.18 -7.86 -7.74
N LEU A 24 -2.52 -6.77 -7.38
CA LEU A 24 -2.64 -5.46 -8.04
C LEU A 24 -2.31 -5.56 -9.52
N ARG A 25 -1.18 -6.18 -9.87
CA ARG A 25 -0.76 -6.42 -11.25
C ARG A 25 -1.79 -7.23 -12.04
N SER A 26 -2.33 -8.30 -11.45
CA SER A 26 -3.34 -9.14 -12.10
C SER A 26 -4.64 -8.39 -12.44
N LYS A 27 -4.90 -7.28 -11.73
CA LYS A 27 -6.07 -6.41 -11.92
C LYS A 27 -5.78 -5.17 -12.76
N GLY A 28 -4.55 -4.99 -13.24
CA GLY A 28 -4.14 -3.83 -14.02
C GLY A 28 -3.85 -2.58 -13.18
N TYR A 29 -3.68 -2.72 -11.87
CA TYR A 29 -3.34 -1.62 -10.94
C TYR A 29 -1.84 -1.54 -10.67
N ASP A 30 -1.01 -1.95 -11.63
CA ASP A 30 0.46 -1.94 -11.56
C ASP A 30 0.99 -0.52 -11.83
N ASN A 31 0.62 0.45 -10.98
CA ASN A 31 1.07 1.83 -11.07
C ASN A 31 1.69 2.26 -9.73
N GLU A 32 3.01 2.16 -9.66
CA GLU A 32 3.77 2.63 -8.50
C GLU A 32 3.88 4.16 -8.53
N LEU A 33 3.45 4.79 -7.44
CA LEU A 33 3.59 6.22 -7.20
C LEU A 33 4.80 6.44 -6.27
N LYS A 34 5.76 7.26 -6.70
CA LYS A 34 6.98 7.56 -5.94
C LYS A 34 7.02 8.99 -5.47
N PHE A 35 7.44 9.20 -4.23
CA PHE A 35 7.71 10.54 -3.76
C PHE A 35 8.95 11.07 -4.47
N SER A 36 8.81 12.24 -5.09
CA SER A 36 9.84 12.84 -5.93
C SER A 36 10.44 14.07 -5.27
N ASP A 37 11.64 14.46 -5.69
CA ASP A 37 12.39 15.62 -5.16
C ASP A 37 11.62 16.95 -5.18
N HIS A 38 10.58 17.04 -6.00
CA HIS A 38 9.70 18.20 -6.09
C HIS A 38 8.54 18.17 -5.07
N GLY A 39 8.57 17.26 -4.08
CA GLY A 39 7.66 17.20 -2.94
C GLY A 39 6.26 16.65 -3.24
N ARG A 40 6.11 15.87 -4.31
CA ARG A 40 4.83 15.28 -4.73
C ARG A 40 5.00 13.83 -5.16
N LEU A 41 3.89 13.09 -5.22
CA LEU A 41 3.87 11.74 -5.76
C LEU A 41 3.84 11.79 -7.29
N GLN A 42 4.65 10.96 -7.93
CA GLN A 42 4.72 10.83 -9.38
C GLN A 42 4.48 9.38 -9.81
N SER A 43 3.64 9.18 -10.81
CA SER A 43 3.42 7.86 -11.44
C SER A 43 4.65 7.40 -12.20
N SER A 44 5.05 6.15 -11.95
CA SER A 44 6.14 5.48 -12.69
C SER A 44 5.73 5.09 -14.12
N ASN A 45 4.42 5.02 -14.42
CA ASN A 45 3.92 4.56 -15.70
C ASN A 45 3.84 5.67 -16.75
N ASP A 46 3.37 6.85 -16.36
CA ASP A 46 3.08 7.96 -17.28
C ASP A 46 3.63 9.33 -16.84
N ASN A 47 4.35 9.39 -15.71
CA ASN A 47 4.92 10.60 -15.12
C ASN A 47 3.88 11.62 -14.61
N SER A 48 2.60 11.26 -14.51
CA SER A 48 1.59 12.10 -13.86
C SER A 48 1.99 12.45 -12.43
N ILE A 49 1.80 13.71 -12.05
CA ILE A 49 2.15 14.23 -10.74
C ILE A 49 0.85 14.49 -9.96
N TYR A 50 0.83 14.08 -8.70
CA TYR A 50 -0.33 14.14 -7.82
C TYR A 50 -0.03 14.99 -6.60
N ASP A 51 -0.94 15.92 -6.31
CA ASP A 51 -1.02 16.56 -4.99
C ASP A 51 -1.83 15.68 -4.02
N PRO A 52 -1.72 15.86 -2.69
CA PRO A 52 -2.46 15.03 -1.73
C PRO A 52 -3.97 15.02 -1.98
N SER A 53 -4.51 16.16 -2.45
CA SER A 53 -5.92 16.33 -2.75
C SER A 53 -6.40 15.59 -4.00
N ASP A 54 -5.48 15.06 -4.83
CA ASP A 54 -5.81 14.29 -6.04
C ASP A 54 -5.98 12.81 -5.76
N LEU A 55 -5.62 12.37 -4.56
CA LEU A 55 -5.54 10.98 -4.17
C LEU A 55 -6.46 10.71 -2.98
N THR A 56 -6.84 9.45 -2.81
CA THR A 56 -7.48 8.93 -1.61
C THR A 56 -6.82 7.60 -1.26
N ILE A 57 -6.37 7.45 -0.02
CA ILE A 57 -5.87 6.16 0.47
C ILE A 57 -7.08 5.27 0.69
N ILE A 58 -7.19 4.22 -0.12
CA ILE A 58 -8.32 3.28 -0.08
C ILE A 58 -7.99 1.99 0.66
N LYS A 59 -6.69 1.70 0.88
CA LYS A 59 -6.23 0.60 1.73
C LYS A 59 -4.82 0.81 2.21
N THR A 60 -4.53 0.29 3.40
CA THR A 60 -3.18 0.23 3.95
C THR A 60 -2.87 -1.21 4.36
N TYR A 61 -1.74 -1.72 3.92
CA TYR A 61 -1.16 -2.98 4.41
C TYR A 61 0.13 -2.68 5.14
N ARG A 62 0.32 -3.28 6.31
CA ARG A 62 1.59 -3.27 7.02
C ARG A 62 2.17 -4.67 6.95
N PHE A 63 3.39 -4.78 6.45
CA PHE A 63 4.13 -6.02 6.39
C PHE A 63 5.31 -5.93 7.33
N GLU A 64 5.48 -6.98 8.12
CA GLU A 64 6.68 -7.22 8.91
C GLU A 64 7.48 -8.28 8.16
N GLY A 65 8.74 -8.01 7.85
CA GLY A 65 9.56 -8.90 7.05
C GLY A 65 9.63 -10.31 7.64
N ASP A 66 9.33 -11.33 6.81
CA ASP A 66 9.38 -12.75 7.20
C ASP A 66 10.77 -13.18 7.71
N SER A 67 11.84 -12.44 7.37
CA SER A 67 13.24 -12.80 7.66
C SER A 67 13.95 -11.85 8.63
N ASP A 68 13.53 -10.59 8.73
CA ASP A 68 14.11 -9.62 9.66
C ASP A 68 13.02 -8.67 10.16
N PRO A 69 12.77 -8.56 11.48
CA PRO A 69 11.82 -7.58 12.02
C PRO A 69 12.20 -6.13 11.71
N SER A 70 13.44 -5.90 11.26
CA SER A 70 13.93 -4.59 10.82
C SER A 70 13.51 -4.24 9.38
N ASP A 71 12.89 -5.15 8.63
CA ASP A 71 12.44 -4.96 7.25
C ASP A 71 10.91 -4.82 7.25
N SER A 72 10.43 -3.69 7.75
CA SER A 72 9.00 -3.39 7.77
C SER A 72 8.64 -2.53 6.55
N SER A 73 7.46 -2.76 6.00
CA SER A 73 6.94 -1.90 4.94
C SER A 73 5.46 -1.63 5.10
N VAL A 74 5.04 -0.47 4.62
CA VAL A 74 3.64 -0.11 4.46
C VAL A 74 3.35 0.07 2.98
N LEU A 75 2.31 -0.59 2.51
CA LEU A 75 1.75 -0.39 1.18
C LEU A 75 0.45 0.39 1.31
N TYR A 76 0.42 1.57 0.70
CA TYR A 76 -0.79 2.36 0.53
C TYR A 76 -1.36 2.09 -0.86
N ILE A 77 -2.59 1.60 -0.95
CA ILE A 77 -3.35 1.60 -2.21
C ILE A 77 -4.09 2.93 -2.28
N MET A 78 -3.92 3.62 -3.40
CA MET A 78 -4.50 4.93 -3.65
C MET A 78 -5.41 4.91 -4.87
N GLU A 79 -6.44 5.74 -4.85
CA GLU A 79 -7.31 6.02 -5.98
C GLU A 79 -7.25 7.51 -6.33
N ASP A 80 -7.11 7.82 -7.62
CA ASP A 80 -7.17 9.20 -8.10
C ASP A 80 -8.62 9.67 -8.36
N LYS A 81 -8.79 10.96 -8.61
CA LYS A 81 -10.10 11.56 -8.95
C LYS A 81 -10.79 10.97 -10.18
N LYS A 82 -10.08 10.22 -11.03
CA LYS A 82 -10.61 9.55 -12.23
C LYS A 82 -10.94 8.08 -11.96
N GLY A 83 -10.70 7.58 -10.74
CA GLY A 83 -10.91 6.19 -10.35
C GLY A 83 -9.74 5.26 -10.70
N ASN A 84 -8.62 5.80 -11.21
CA ASN A 84 -7.43 5.00 -11.46
C ASN A 84 -6.78 4.64 -10.13
N LYS A 85 -6.33 3.39 -10.01
CA LYS A 85 -5.69 2.88 -8.80
C LYS A 85 -4.18 2.80 -9.01
N GLY A 86 -3.45 3.19 -7.98
CA GLY A 86 -2.01 3.04 -7.88
C GLY A 86 -1.62 2.65 -6.45
N TYR A 87 -0.33 2.53 -6.21
CA TYR A 87 0.17 2.19 -4.90
C TYR A 87 1.47 2.91 -4.56
N VAL A 88 1.69 3.14 -3.27
CA VAL A 88 2.95 3.64 -2.70
C VAL A 88 3.49 2.57 -1.77
N ILE A 89 4.78 2.26 -1.87
CA ILE A 89 5.48 1.41 -0.92
C ILE A 89 6.39 2.32 -0.09
N ASP A 90 6.15 2.34 1.21
CA ASP A 90 7.01 2.94 2.21
C ASP A 90 7.74 1.81 2.93
N ALA A 91 8.99 1.56 2.54
CA ALA A 91 9.83 0.56 3.18
C ALA A 91 10.67 1.25 4.25
N TYR A 92 10.34 1.05 5.53
CA TYR A 92 11.09 1.61 6.66
C TYR A 92 11.79 0.50 7.44
N GLY A 93 13.10 0.69 7.62
CA GLY A 93 13.96 -0.23 8.35
C GLY A 93 15.14 0.48 9.00
N ALA A 94 15.93 -0.25 9.77
CA ALA A 94 17.01 0.27 10.63
C ALA A 94 18.09 1.11 9.87
N TYR A 95 18.06 1.12 8.54
CA TYR A 95 19.00 1.83 7.67
C TYR A 95 18.35 2.88 6.77
N THR A 96 17.06 3.16 6.92
CA THR A 96 16.42 4.24 6.16
C THR A 96 16.93 5.59 6.64
N SER A 97 17.86 6.13 5.85
CA SER A 97 18.32 7.51 5.97
C SER A 97 17.08 8.39 5.86
N HIS A 98 16.71 9.04 6.98
CA HIS A 98 15.56 9.93 7.14
C HIS A 98 15.72 11.22 6.28
N ASP A 99 15.82 11.06 4.97
CA ASP A 99 15.98 12.16 4.00
C ASP A 99 14.72 12.38 3.14
N GLU A 100 13.62 11.68 3.40
CA GLU A 100 12.32 11.99 2.77
C GLU A 100 11.56 13.04 3.60
N THR A 101 12.23 14.16 3.90
CA THR A 101 11.60 15.31 4.56
C THR A 101 10.41 15.79 3.74
N GLY A 102 9.19 15.44 4.19
CA GLY A 102 7.94 15.83 3.55
C GLY A 102 7.06 14.66 3.08
N PHE A 103 7.56 13.43 2.99
CA PHE A 103 6.72 12.28 2.64
C PHE A 103 5.64 12.03 3.68
N ASP A 104 6.03 11.97 4.97
CA ASP A 104 5.09 11.80 6.08
C ASP A 104 3.99 12.87 6.08
N GLU A 105 4.37 14.14 5.92
CA GLU A 105 3.41 15.25 5.85
C GLU A 105 2.51 15.17 4.61
N PHE A 106 3.04 14.67 3.49
CA PHE A 106 2.28 14.48 2.26
C PHE A 106 1.21 13.41 2.48
N ILE A 107 1.59 12.23 3.00
CA ILE A 107 0.68 11.11 3.27
C ILE A 107 -0.39 11.51 4.27
N GLN A 108 -0.04 12.23 5.35
CA GLN A 108 -0.99 12.72 6.36
C GLN A 108 -2.07 13.65 5.80
N LYS A 109 -1.81 14.33 4.67
CA LYS A 109 -2.77 15.22 4.00
C LYS A 109 -3.70 14.50 3.04
N ILE A 110 -3.45 13.24 2.72
CA ILE A 110 -4.31 12.45 1.82
C ILE A 110 -5.53 11.97 2.60
N PRO A 111 -6.77 12.16 2.11
CA PRO A 111 -7.95 11.59 2.73
C PRO A 111 -7.89 10.06 2.74
N VAL A 112 -8.39 9.44 3.82
CA VAL A 112 -8.43 7.99 3.99
C VAL A 112 -9.87 7.51 3.94
N GLU A 113 -10.13 6.57 3.03
CA GLU A 113 -11.38 5.82 2.93
C GLU A 113 -11.04 4.34 2.98
N ASP A 114 -10.90 3.72 4.15
CA ASP A 114 -10.52 2.30 4.24
C ASP A 114 -11.61 1.40 3.63
N ARG A 115 -11.33 0.86 2.44
CA ARG A 115 -12.23 -0.01 1.68
C ARG A 115 -11.86 -1.47 1.92
N GLU A 116 -12.86 -2.34 1.88
CA GLU A 116 -12.61 -3.77 1.96
C GLU A 116 -11.96 -4.29 0.66
N GLU A 117 -11.14 -5.34 0.78
CA GLU A 117 -10.44 -5.93 -0.36
C GLU A 117 -11.38 -6.34 -1.51
N GLN A 118 -12.59 -6.76 -1.18
CA GLN A 118 -13.60 -7.14 -2.16
C GLN A 118 -14.00 -5.97 -3.08
N PHE A 119 -13.98 -4.73 -2.59
CA PHE A 119 -14.27 -3.55 -3.43
C PHE A 119 -13.07 -3.13 -4.28
N ILE A 120 -11.86 -3.48 -3.85
CA ILE A 120 -10.62 -3.12 -4.53
C ILE A 120 -10.31 -4.15 -5.63
N PHE A 121 -10.39 -5.43 -5.29
CA PHE A 121 -9.99 -6.54 -6.16
C PHE A 121 -11.15 -7.35 -6.71
N GLY A 122 -12.37 -7.19 -6.20
CA GLY A 122 -13.55 -7.83 -6.75
C GLY A 122 -13.92 -7.19 -8.09
N GLY A 123 -14.04 -8.02 -9.11
CA GLY A 123 -14.84 -7.69 -10.29
C GLY A 123 -16.17 -8.40 -10.11
N LEU A 124 -17.27 -7.66 -10.14
CA LEU A 124 -18.56 -8.24 -10.50
C LEU A 124 -18.68 -8.21 -12.02
#